data_AF-A0A7J6AB60-F1
#
_entry.id   AF-A0A7J6AB60-F1
#
_cell.length_a   1.000
_cell.length_b   1.000
_cell.length_c   1.000
_cell.angle_alpha   90.00
_cell.angle_beta   90.00
_cell.angle_gamma   90.00
#
_symmetry.space_group_name_H-M   'P 1'
#
loop_
_entity.id
_entity.type
_entity.pdbx_description
1 polymer ?
#
loop_
_entity_poly.entity_id
_entity_poly.type
_entity_poly.pdbx_seq_one_letter_code
_entity_poly.pdbx_strand_id
1 'polypeptide(L)'
;MQTVLEKKVFLIDTLSADPSFILQHVQQDQIITQRDYNKLNHSYHTHEKIVTDLLDTVMNKGDATCCKFVDLLQREAVRECFPKLKQLFIPPPTAHNQDNPVKAASEVIQSAETCFMYDNKSVWSSLA
;
A
#
# COMPACT_ATOMS: atom_id res chain seq x y z
N MET A 1 -17.85 -9.11 2.88
CA MET A 1 -16.96 -7.97 2.57
C MET A 1 -17.46 -6.70 3.28
N GLN A 2 -17.27 -6.59 4.60
CA GLN A 2 -17.79 -5.47 5.43
C GLN A 2 -16.77 -4.35 5.65
N THR A 3 -15.48 -4.60 5.46
CA THR A 3 -14.39 -3.69 5.84
C THR A 3 -14.42 -2.36 5.06
N VAL A 4 -14.79 -2.39 3.78
CA VAL A 4 -14.90 -1.17 2.95
C VAL A 4 -16.13 -0.33 3.33
N LEU A 5 -17.23 -0.97 3.75
CA LEU A 5 -18.42 -0.27 4.25
C LEU A 5 -18.19 0.35 5.62
N GLU A 6 -17.60 -0.41 6.55
CA GLU A 6 -17.31 0.05 7.91
C GLU A 6 -16.29 1.19 7.95
N LYS A 7 -15.38 1.23 6.97
CA LYS A 7 -14.35 2.27 6.85
C LYS A 7 -14.63 3.27 5.73
N LYS A 8 -15.79 3.22 5.07
CA LYS A 8 -16.16 4.10 3.94
C LYS A 8 -15.94 5.57 4.28
N VAL A 9 -16.43 6.02 5.43
CA VAL A 9 -16.31 7.42 5.86
C VAL A 9 -14.85 7.85 6.02
N PHE A 10 -14.02 6.98 6.60
CA PHE A 10 -12.59 7.25 6.77
C PHE A 10 -11.84 7.27 5.43
N LEU A 11 -12.17 6.33 4.54
CA LEU A 11 -11.61 6.28 3.20
C LEU A 11 -11.99 7.53 2.40
N ILE A 12 -13.23 8.01 2.54
CA ILE A 12 -13.67 9.27 1.95
C ILE A 12 -12.82 10.41 2.49
N ASP A 13 -12.76 10.62 3.81
CA ASP A 13 -11.95 11.70 4.41
C ASP A 13 -10.48 11.67 3.98
N THR A 14 -9.89 10.47 3.94
CA THR A 14 -8.48 10.30 3.63
C THR A 14 -8.17 10.52 2.15
N LEU A 15 -8.93 9.88 1.26
CA LEU A 15 -8.69 9.96 -0.19
C LEU A 15 -9.17 11.28 -0.78
N SER A 16 -10.07 12.00 -0.10
CA SER A 16 -10.52 13.35 -0.52
C SER A 16 -9.44 14.40 -0.43
N ALA A 17 -8.32 14.11 0.26
CA ALA A 17 -7.15 14.96 0.25
C ALA A 17 -6.53 15.08 -1.16
N ASP A 18 -6.54 13.99 -1.94
CA ASP A 18 -6.06 13.97 -3.32
C ASP A 18 -6.85 12.94 -4.17
N PRO A 19 -8.08 13.29 -4.58
CA PRO A 19 -8.93 12.39 -5.34
C PRO A 19 -8.36 12.10 -6.74
N SER A 20 -7.58 13.02 -7.32
CA SER A 20 -7.03 12.89 -8.66
C SER A 20 -5.94 11.83 -8.72
N PHE A 21 -5.05 11.80 -7.72
CA PHE A 21 -4.01 10.78 -7.62
C PHE A 21 -4.60 9.37 -7.54
N ILE A 22 -5.59 9.16 -6.65
CA ILE A 22 -6.24 7.85 -6.53
C ILE A 22 -6.99 7.49 -7.81
N LEU A 23 -7.68 8.44 -8.46
CA LEU A 23 -8.41 8.21 -9.72
C LEU A 23 -7.50 7.69 -10.83
N GLN A 24 -6.30 8.26 -10.94
CA GLN A 24 -5.32 7.88 -11.96
C GLN A 24 -4.79 6.46 -11.71
N HIS A 25 -4.53 6.10 -10.45
CA HIS A 25 -4.09 4.76 -10.09
C HIS A 25 -5.17 3.69 -10.32
N VAL A 26 -6.42 3.95 -9.92
CA VAL A 26 -7.52 2.97 -10.16
C VAL A 26 -7.84 2.78 -11.64
N GLN A 27 -7.62 3.80 -12.47
CA GLN A 27 -7.72 3.72 -13.93
C GLN A 27 -6.56 2.90 -14.50
N GLN A 28 -5.33 3.14 -14.06
CA GLN A 28 -4.14 2.41 -14.50
C GLN A 28 -4.27 0.90 -14.22
N ASP A 29 -4.77 0.54 -13.04
CA ASP A 29 -5.01 -0.85 -12.63
C ASP A 29 -6.29 -1.47 -13.19
N GLN A 30 -6.99 -0.76 -14.08
CA GLN A 30 -8.25 -1.17 -14.71
C GLN A 30 -9.31 -1.66 -13.71
N ILE A 31 -9.32 -1.07 -12.51
CA ILE A 31 -10.32 -1.33 -11.48
C ILE A 31 -11.65 -0.73 -11.96
N ILE A 32 -11.59 0.51 -12.46
CA ILE A 32 -12.69 1.21 -13.11
C ILE A 32 -12.46 1.31 -14.62
N THR A 33 -13.52 1.49 -15.39
CA THR A 33 -13.39 1.69 -16.84
C THR A 33 -13.12 3.16 -17.17
N GLN A 34 -12.65 3.45 -18.39
CA GLN A 34 -12.48 4.82 -18.86
C GLN A 34 -13.78 5.65 -18.77
N ARG A 35 -14.94 5.00 -18.96
CA ARG A 35 -16.24 5.67 -18.84
C ARG A 35 -16.52 6.09 -17.39
N ASP A 36 -16.20 5.22 -16.45
CA ASP A 36 -16.31 5.53 -15.02
C ASP A 36 -15.35 6.65 -14.65
N TYR A 37 -14.10 6.59 -15.11
CA TYR A 37 -13.12 7.66 -14.90
C TYR A 37 -13.63 9.01 -15.41
N ASN A 38 -14.15 9.07 -16.64
CA ASN A 38 -14.68 10.33 -17.19
C ASN A 38 -15.92 10.84 -16.43
N LYS A 39 -16.74 9.94 -15.89
CA LYS A 39 -17.89 10.28 -15.04
C LYS A 39 -17.44 10.84 -13.69
N LEU A 40 -16.38 10.28 -13.12
CA LEU A 40 -15.84 10.66 -11.80
C LEU A 40 -14.99 11.94 -11.89
N ASN A 41 -14.17 12.08 -12.95
CA ASN A 41 -13.28 13.22 -13.21
C ASN A 41 -14.03 14.48 -13.71
N HIS A 42 -15.32 14.58 -13.45
CA HIS A 42 -16.12 15.70 -13.90
C HIS A 42 -15.86 16.92 -13.00
N SER A 43 -15.50 18.06 -13.58
CA SER A 43 -15.01 19.25 -12.87
C SER A 43 -16.00 19.88 -11.88
N TYR A 44 -17.27 19.47 -11.91
CA TYR A 44 -18.31 19.95 -11.00
C TYR A 44 -18.42 19.14 -9.69
N HIS A 45 -17.60 18.10 -9.51
CA HIS A 45 -17.66 17.26 -8.31
C HIS A 45 -16.66 17.74 -7.24
N THR A 46 -17.14 17.86 -6.01
CA THR A 46 -16.29 18.03 -4.82
C THR A 46 -15.40 16.80 -4.63
N HIS A 47 -14.22 16.96 -4.05
CA HIS A 47 -13.29 15.85 -3.80
C HIS A 47 -13.95 14.68 -3.04
N GLU A 48 -14.75 14.97 -2.01
CA GLU A 48 -15.52 13.96 -1.27
C GLU A 48 -16.50 13.19 -2.15
N LYS A 49 -17.16 13.89 -3.08
CA LYS A 49 -18.11 13.27 -4.00
C LYS A 49 -17.40 12.37 -5.00
N ILE A 50 -16.26 12.80 -5.53
CA ILE A 50 -15.43 11.99 -6.45
C ILE A 50 -15.06 10.67 -5.78
N VAL A 51 -14.57 10.73 -4.53
CA VAL A 51 -14.15 9.55 -3.78
C VAL A 51 -15.35 8.68 -3.39
N THR A 52 -16.46 9.30 -2.99
CA THR A 52 -17.69 8.57 -2.65
C THR A 52 -18.22 7.80 -3.86
N ASP A 53 -18.30 8.44 -5.02
CA ASP A 53 -18.76 7.82 -6.26
C ASP A 53 -17.77 6.75 -6.75
N LEU A 54 -16.45 6.94 -6.53
CA LEU A 54 -15.43 5.93 -6.81
C LEU A 54 -15.67 4.67 -5.98
N LEU A 55 -15.84 4.82 -4.66
CA LEU A 55 -16.10 3.69 -3.76
C LEU A 55 -17.41 2.99 -4.14
N ASP A 56 -18.46 3.74 -4.44
CA ASP A 56 -19.75 3.19 -4.88
C ASP A 56 -19.60 2.39 -6.18
N THR A 57 -18.85 2.91 -7.14
CA THR A 57 -18.57 2.24 -8.42
C THR A 57 -17.80 0.93 -8.23
N VAL A 58 -16.76 0.94 -7.39
CA VAL A 58 -15.95 -0.26 -7.07
C VAL A 58 -16.82 -1.32 -6.38
N MET A 59 -17.69 -0.91 -5.47
CA MET A 59 -18.62 -1.80 -4.77
C MET A 59 -19.68 -2.38 -5.71
N ASN A 60 -20.26 -1.56 -6.58
CA ASN A 60 -21.32 -1.98 -7.51
C ASN A 60 -20.78 -2.95 -8.58
N LYS A 61 -19.50 -2.85 -8.93
CA LYS A 61 -18.83 -3.80 -9.84
C LYS A 61 -18.59 -5.18 -9.23
N GLY A 62 -18.66 -5.32 -7.91
CA GLY A 62 -18.54 -6.59 -7.20
C GLY A 62 -17.20 -6.83 -6.51
N ASP A 63 -17.17 -7.93 -5.76
CA ASP A 63 -16.13 -8.25 -4.77
C ASP A 63 -14.70 -8.30 -5.35
N ALA A 64 -14.53 -8.85 -6.56
CA ALA A 64 -13.20 -8.93 -7.20
C ALA A 64 -12.58 -7.56 -7.43
N THR A 65 -13.39 -6.57 -7.83
CA THR A 65 -12.94 -5.19 -8.05
C THR A 65 -12.60 -4.53 -6.73
N CYS A 66 -13.40 -4.80 -5.70
CA CYS A 66 -13.20 -4.32 -4.34
C CYS A 66 -11.89 -4.85 -3.74
N CYS A 67 -11.56 -6.14 -3.91
CA CYS A 67 -10.27 -6.70 -3.50
C CYS A 67 -9.09 -5.99 -4.19
N LYS A 68 -9.15 -5.82 -5.52
CA LYS A 68 -8.11 -5.09 -6.28
C LYS A 68 -7.91 -3.66 -5.79
N PHE A 69 -9.01 -2.98 -5.43
CA PHE A 69 -8.96 -1.64 -4.88
C PHE A 69 -8.28 -1.62 -3.51
N VAL A 70 -8.59 -2.58 -2.65
CA VAL A 70 -7.93 -2.73 -1.34
C VAL A 70 -6.44 -3.06 -1.49
N ASP A 71 -6.06 -3.89 -2.46
CA ASP A 71 -4.65 -4.16 -2.78
C ASP A 71 -3.92 -2.90 -3.26
N LEU A 72 -4.61 -2.05 -4.04
CA LEU A 72 -4.08 -0.76 -4.49
C LEU A 72 -3.83 0.19 -3.31
N LEU A 73 -4.77 0.28 -2.36
CA LEU A 73 -4.63 1.12 -1.16
C LEU A 73 -3.47 0.68 -0.24
N GLN A 74 -3.08 -0.59 -0.30
CA GLN A 74 -1.97 -1.14 0.49
C GLN A 74 -0.59 -0.91 -0.13
N ARG A 75 -0.50 -0.46 -1.39
CA ARG A 75 0.79 -0.19 -2.04
C ARG A 75 1.53 0.95 -1.35
N GLU A 76 2.86 0.84 -1.31
CA GLU A 76 3.71 1.87 -0.70
C GLU A 76 3.48 3.25 -1.30
N ALA A 77 3.41 3.37 -2.63
CA ALA A 77 3.14 4.66 -3.30
C ALA A 77 1.85 5.34 -2.80
N VAL A 78 0.78 4.58 -2.60
CA VAL A 78 -0.50 5.11 -2.11
C VAL A 78 -0.41 5.43 -0.61
N ARG A 79 0.29 4.59 0.17
CA ARG A 79 0.51 4.83 1.60
C ARG A 79 1.43 6.02 1.88
N GLU A 80 2.34 6.35 0.97
CA GLU A 80 3.20 7.53 1.03
C GLU A 80 2.40 8.81 0.78
N CYS A 81 1.53 8.81 -0.24
CA CYS A 81 0.62 9.94 -0.48
C CYS A 81 -0.46 10.09 0.61
N PHE A 82 -0.97 8.98 1.13
CA PHE A 82 -2.02 8.97 2.16
C PHE A 82 -1.53 8.30 3.45
N PRO A 83 -0.74 9.00 4.29
CA PRO A 83 -0.22 8.44 5.54
C PRO A 83 -1.33 8.03 6.51
N LYS A 84 -2.52 8.64 6.42
CA LYS A 84 -3.71 8.23 7.20
C LYS A 84 -4.14 6.78 6.89
N LEU A 85 -3.93 6.27 5.67
CA LEU A 85 -4.22 4.87 5.33
C LEU A 85 -3.33 3.90 6.10
N LYS A 86 -2.10 4.30 6.43
CA LYS A 86 -1.21 3.47 7.25
C LYS A 86 -1.89 3.12 8.57
N GLN A 87 -2.62 4.04 9.19
CA GLN A 87 -3.31 3.80 10.46
C GLN A 87 -4.42 2.73 10.37
N LEU A 88 -5.05 2.56 9.21
CA LEU A 88 -6.07 1.53 9.00
C LEU A 88 -5.50 0.13 8.76
N PHE A 89 -4.36 0.06 8.05
CA PHE A 89 -3.73 -1.21 7.66
C PHE A 89 -2.51 -1.54 8.53
N ILE A 90 -2.33 -0.90 9.70
CA ILE A 90 -1.40 -1.40 10.72
C ILE A 90 -1.96 -2.75 11.15
N PRO A 91 -1.29 -3.88 10.87
CA PRO A 91 -1.60 -5.10 11.60
C PRO A 91 -1.42 -4.75 13.08
N PRO A 92 -2.36 -5.13 13.97
CA PRO A 92 -2.21 -4.86 15.40
C PRO A 92 -0.79 -5.25 15.79
N PRO A 93 -0.04 -4.39 16.50
CA PRO A 93 1.32 -4.70 16.90
C PRO A 93 1.24 -6.09 17.51
N THR A 94 1.89 -7.06 16.87
CA THR A 94 2.01 -8.41 17.37
C THR A 94 2.43 -8.24 18.81
N ALA A 95 1.51 -8.54 19.72
CA ALA A 95 1.75 -8.43 21.13
C ALA A 95 3.03 -9.21 21.37
N HIS A 96 4.04 -8.44 21.72
CA HIS A 96 5.32 -8.85 22.24
C HIS A 96 5.11 -10.12 23.08
N ASN A 97 5.72 -11.24 22.67
CA ASN A 97 5.94 -12.36 23.57
C ASN A 97 6.84 -11.84 24.70
N GLN A 98 6.23 -11.30 25.76
CA GLN A 98 6.86 -11.24 27.07
C GLN A 98 6.58 -12.57 27.75
N ASP A 99 7.26 -13.62 27.30
CA ASP A 99 7.68 -14.69 28.19
C ASP A 99 9.18 -14.49 28.40
N ASN A 100 9.53 -13.94 29.56
CA ASN A 100 10.86 -14.10 30.11
C ASN A 100 10.66 -14.96 31.36
N PRO A 101 11.45 -16.03 31.51
CA PRO A 101 12.48 -15.90 32.52
C PRO A 101 13.85 -16.50 32.11
N VAL A 102 14.88 -15.71 32.46
CA VAL A 102 16.13 -16.14 33.12
C VAL A 102 17.32 -16.53 32.22
N LYS A 103 18.27 -15.58 32.19
CA LYS A 103 19.65 -15.71 32.74
C LYS A 103 20.79 -16.19 31.83
N ALA A 104 21.67 -15.21 31.60
CA ALA A 104 23.13 -15.24 31.68
C ALA A 104 23.96 -15.67 30.46
N ALA A 105 25.00 -14.85 30.28
CA ALA A 105 26.31 -15.11 29.69
C ALA A 105 26.37 -15.19 28.15
N SER A 106 26.84 -14.14 27.47
CA SER A 106 28.28 -13.86 27.36
C SER A 106 28.54 -12.75 26.33
N GLU A 107 29.22 -11.72 26.81
CA GLU A 107 30.30 -10.94 26.19
C GLU A 107 30.62 -11.10 24.68
N VAL A 108 30.56 -9.96 23.99
CA VAL A 108 31.61 -9.35 23.14
C VAL A 108 32.16 -10.17 21.96
N ILE A 109 32.06 -9.61 20.75
CA ILE A 109 33.20 -9.26 19.86
C ILE A 109 32.68 -8.39 18.68
N GLN A 110 33.28 -7.21 18.57
CA GLN A 110 33.27 -6.33 17.38
C GLN A 110 34.06 -6.97 16.23
N SER A 111 33.59 -6.82 14.99
CA SER A 111 34.31 -6.89 13.68
C SER A 111 33.39 -7.60 12.68
N ALA A 112 33.29 -7.30 11.40
CA ALA A 112 33.83 -6.30 10.51
C ALA A 112 33.05 -6.47 9.19
N GLU A 113 33.00 -5.40 8.40
CA GLU A 113 33.05 -5.44 6.93
C GLU A 113 32.00 -6.25 6.16
N THR A 114 31.05 -5.49 5.60
CA THR A 114 30.82 -5.39 4.16
C THR A 114 31.66 -6.35 3.28
N CYS A 115 31.01 -7.37 2.73
CA CYS A 115 31.35 -7.96 1.43
C CYS A 115 30.01 -8.16 0.71
N PHE A 116 29.59 -7.31 -0.25
CA PHE A 116 30.03 -7.34 -1.66
C PHE A 116 30.25 -8.80 -2.12
N MET A 117 29.58 -9.27 -3.16
CA MET A 117 30.01 -8.96 -4.52
C MET A 117 28.84 -8.94 -5.52
N TYR A 118 28.65 -7.79 -6.14
CA TYR A 118 28.08 -7.68 -7.47
C TYR A 118 29.20 -7.97 -8.48
N ASP A 119 28.93 -8.92 -9.35
CA ASP A 119 29.40 -9.12 -10.73
C ASP A 119 30.46 -8.15 -11.28
N ASN A 120 31.64 -8.66 -11.71
CA ASN A 120 32.20 -8.42 -13.05
C ASN A 120 33.49 -9.26 -13.30
N LYS A 121 33.35 -10.28 -14.15
CA LYS A 121 34.19 -10.62 -15.30
C LYS A 121 35.70 -10.29 -15.29
N SER A 122 36.47 -11.35 -15.56
CA SER A 122 37.78 -11.39 -16.22
C SER A 122 39.01 -11.40 -15.31
N VAL A 123 40.08 -12.03 -15.84
CA VAL A 123 41.42 -12.25 -15.26
C VAL A 123 41.38 -13.33 -14.15
N TRP A 124 41.85 -14.56 -14.29
CA TRP A 124 43.02 -15.16 -14.96
C TRP A 124 42.62 -16.63 -15.22
N SER A 125 42.47 -17.16 -16.44
CA SER A 125 43.51 -17.45 -17.45
C SER A 125 44.83 -17.87 -16.82
N SER A 126 45.28 -19.08 -17.15
CA SER A 126 46.63 -19.61 -16.91
C SER A 126 46.85 -20.21 -15.51
N LEU A 127 47.53 -21.33 -15.34
CA LEU A 127 48.25 -22.25 -16.22
C LEU A 127 48.88 -23.31 -15.29
N ALA A 128 48.99 -24.52 -15.81
CA ALA A 128 49.97 -25.58 -15.50
C ALA A 128 50.32 -25.92 -14.04
#